data_AF-M2QST9-F1
#
_entry.id   AF-M2QST9-F1
#
_cell.length_a   1.000
_cell.length_b   1.000
_cell.length_c   1.000
_cell.angle_alpha   90.00
_cell.angle_beta   90.00
_cell.angle_gamma   90.00
#
_symmetry.space_group_name_H-M   'P 1'
#
loop_
_entity.id
_entity.type
_entity.pdbx_description
1 polymer ?
#
loop_
_entity_poly.entity_id
_entity_poly.type
_entity_poly.pdbx_seq_one_letter_code
_entity_poly.pdbx_strand_id
1 'polypeptide(L)'
;MDLARLKNGQAQVQAEEVAAFSLLGADADAVRVREEVAASCGMDTNFVEDAYPCSPMQEELMSLTAKRAGDYIMQSVLELRDDINKGAFQTAWEQVVQSTAVLRTRIVQHGELGLLQAVMVEEMNWTEAESLETHLETEKAASMGLGEPLSRYALVDDKDTGKRWFVWTVHHALYDSWSLPRIVDAVAKAYSGGGVEQQPGFNAFIKHLSRQDQAAAAAYWQATLADCEATLFPPLPPAVQQPVADTTIEYQCPALPEAPLDATMSTLVRAAWAIVASCYTNSDDVVFGATVTGRNAPVAGIEGMLGPTIATVPVRVRLRGEQTVFGFLESLQQQAIDMMVHEQTGLQRIAKMGTSAQHACNFRTLLVEQPAGKALEGNNALGEWRSHNEQRGFTTYALTLQCVLAAEGVHITASFDPRVVENWVVEKTLSQLNSVLQQLAAADADMK
;
A
#
# COMPACT_ATOMS: atom_id res chain seq x y z
N MET A 1 18.85 -18.92 29.53
CA MET A 1 17.78 -18.46 30.43
C MET A 1 16.48 -18.94 29.82
N ASP A 2 15.66 -19.66 30.58
CA ASP A 2 14.63 -20.60 30.11
C ASP A 2 13.45 -19.92 29.37
N LEU A 3 13.33 -20.20 28.07
CA LEU A 3 12.36 -19.63 27.11
C LEU A 3 10.90 -20.11 27.32
N ALA A 4 10.65 -20.96 28.31
CA ALA A 4 9.32 -21.52 28.57
C ALA A 4 8.39 -20.66 29.46
N ARG A 5 8.83 -19.48 29.94
CA ARG A 5 8.05 -18.63 30.87
C ARG A 5 7.46 -17.33 30.28
N LEU A 6 7.61 -17.05 28.99
CA LEU A 6 7.03 -15.86 28.34
C LEU A 6 5.63 -16.08 27.74
N LYS A 7 4.99 -17.23 27.98
CA LYS A 7 3.68 -17.57 27.35
C LYS A 7 2.42 -17.15 28.12
N ASN A 8 2.50 -16.41 29.21
CA ASN A 8 1.32 -15.89 29.91
C ASN A 8 1.52 -14.42 30.28
N GLY A 9 1.13 -13.52 29.37
CA GLY A 9 1.20 -12.08 29.59
C GLY A 9 0.85 -11.22 28.37
N GLN A 10 0.06 -11.70 27.41
CA GLN A 10 -0.58 -10.79 26.46
C GLN A 10 -1.77 -10.17 27.16
N ALA A 11 -1.54 -9.05 27.86
CA ALA A 11 -2.62 -8.12 28.14
C ALA A 11 -3.23 -7.76 26.78
N GLN A 12 -4.51 -8.09 26.60
CA GLN A 12 -5.31 -7.60 25.48
C GLN A 12 -5.21 -6.08 25.53
N VAL A 13 -4.36 -5.49 24.67
CA VAL A 13 -4.27 -4.03 24.55
C VAL A 13 -5.61 -3.61 23.98
N GLN A 14 -6.46 -3.05 24.83
CA GLN A 14 -7.81 -2.64 24.45
C GLN A 14 -7.68 -1.57 23.36
N ALA A 15 -8.34 -1.81 22.22
CA ALA A 15 -8.34 -0.87 21.11
C ALA A 15 -8.85 0.49 21.59
N GLU A 16 -8.19 1.57 21.17
CA GLU A 16 -8.61 2.94 21.53
C GLU A 16 -9.95 3.24 20.85
N GLU A 17 -10.98 3.53 21.64
CA GLU A 17 -12.27 3.94 21.12
C GLU A 17 -12.22 5.43 20.73
N VAL A 18 -12.54 5.72 19.47
CA VAL A 18 -12.60 7.08 18.93
C VAL A 18 -14.06 7.42 18.66
N ALA A 19 -14.57 8.44 19.35
CA ALA A 19 -15.96 8.86 19.19
C ALA A 19 -16.21 9.43 17.78
N ALA A 20 -17.37 9.12 17.21
CA ALA A 20 -17.76 9.63 15.90
C ALA A 20 -17.69 11.16 15.83
N PHE A 21 -17.21 11.69 14.71
CA PHE A 21 -17.01 13.10 14.39
C PHE A 21 -16.00 13.84 15.29
N SER A 22 -15.37 13.16 16.26
CA SER A 22 -14.43 13.80 17.20
C SER A 22 -13.10 14.23 16.57
N LEU A 23 -12.78 13.72 15.39
CA LEU A 23 -11.55 14.04 14.66
C LEU A 23 -11.70 15.19 13.66
N LEU A 24 -12.87 15.83 13.56
CA LEU A 24 -13.08 16.99 12.69
C LEU A 24 -12.39 18.27 13.18
N GLY A 25 -11.92 18.28 14.43
CA GLY A 25 -11.37 19.46 15.10
C GLY A 25 -12.39 20.11 16.04
N ALA A 26 -11.90 20.86 17.03
CA ALA A 26 -12.74 21.41 18.10
C ALA A 26 -13.76 22.45 17.62
N ASP A 27 -13.47 23.13 16.52
CA ASP A 27 -14.31 24.21 15.97
C ASP A 27 -15.29 23.73 14.89
N ALA A 28 -15.25 22.45 14.52
CA ALA A 28 -16.10 21.90 13.47
C ALA A 28 -17.53 21.63 13.98
N ASP A 29 -18.53 22.11 13.25
CA ASP A 29 -19.93 21.76 13.49
C ASP A 29 -20.23 20.37 12.90
N ALA A 30 -20.20 19.35 13.76
CA ALA A 30 -20.40 17.96 13.36
C ALA A 30 -21.78 17.72 12.69
N VAL A 31 -22.83 18.47 13.05
CA VAL A 31 -24.15 18.32 12.44
C VAL A 31 -24.10 18.81 11.00
N ARG A 32 -23.55 20.00 10.79
CA ARG A 32 -23.39 20.58 9.46
C ARG A 32 -22.45 19.75 8.58
N VAL A 33 -21.31 19.29 9.11
CA VAL A 33 -20.40 18.43 8.36
C VAL A 33 -21.10 17.13 7.94
N ARG A 34 -21.90 16.52 8.83
CA ARG A 34 -22.67 15.32 8.50
C ARG A 34 -23.67 15.56 7.37
N GLU A 35 -24.35 16.72 7.35
CA GLU A 35 -25.26 17.12 6.26
C GLU A 35 -24.52 17.29 4.92
N GLU A 36 -23.38 17.99 4.93
CA GLU A 36 -22.58 18.22 3.72
C GLU A 36 -21.94 16.93 3.17
N VAL A 37 -21.49 16.03 4.05
CA VAL A 37 -21.00 14.69 3.71
C VAL A 37 -22.12 13.85 3.10
N ALA A 38 -23.29 13.80 3.74
CA ALA A 38 -24.43 13.03 3.25
C ALA A 38 -24.88 13.51 1.86
N ALA A 39 -24.97 14.84 1.67
CA ALA A 39 -25.29 15.44 0.38
C ALA A 39 -24.27 15.08 -0.70
N SER A 40 -22.98 15.08 -0.37
CA SER A 40 -21.88 14.70 -1.27
C SER A 40 -21.92 13.22 -1.67
N CYS A 41 -22.45 12.35 -0.81
CA CYS A 41 -22.67 10.93 -1.09
C CYS A 41 -24.02 10.66 -1.79
N GLY A 42 -24.89 11.66 -1.93
CA GLY A 42 -26.27 11.50 -2.43
C GLY A 42 -27.18 10.69 -1.50
N MET A 43 -26.93 10.75 -0.18
CA MET A 43 -27.61 9.94 0.84
C MET A 43 -28.24 10.83 1.94
N ASP A 44 -29.16 10.26 2.72
CA ASP A 44 -29.66 10.93 3.93
C ASP A 44 -28.63 10.93 5.06
N THR A 45 -28.70 11.91 5.95
CA THR A 45 -27.76 12.06 7.08
C THR A 45 -27.68 10.84 7.99
N ASN A 46 -28.79 10.10 8.14
CA ASN A 46 -28.85 8.89 8.95
C ASN A 46 -27.91 7.78 8.45
N PHE A 47 -27.51 7.81 7.19
CA PHE A 47 -26.56 6.86 6.61
C PHE A 47 -25.09 7.20 6.89
N VAL A 48 -24.77 8.38 7.43
CA VAL A 48 -23.40 8.74 7.79
C VAL A 48 -23.16 8.35 9.25
N GLU A 49 -22.31 7.36 9.50
CA GLU A 49 -21.93 6.86 10.83
C GLU A 49 -20.90 7.78 11.50
N ASP A 50 -19.87 8.15 10.74
CA ASP A 50 -18.72 8.93 11.18
C ASP A 50 -18.11 9.70 9.98
N ALA A 51 -17.43 10.81 10.26
CA ALA A 51 -16.60 11.50 9.29
C ALA A 51 -15.31 12.04 9.93
N TYR A 52 -14.18 11.83 9.27
CA TYR A 52 -12.85 12.27 9.76
C TYR A 52 -11.85 12.46 8.61
N PRO A 53 -10.74 13.19 8.81
CA PRO A 53 -9.76 13.45 7.75
C PRO A 53 -9.17 12.19 7.10
N CYS A 54 -8.81 12.28 5.83
CA CYS A 54 -8.04 11.25 5.13
C CYS A 54 -6.60 11.17 5.64
N SER A 55 -5.97 10.00 5.52
CA SER A 55 -4.50 9.93 5.57
C SER A 55 -3.90 10.59 4.31
N PRO A 56 -2.67 11.12 4.34
CA PRO A 56 -2.04 11.68 3.15
C PRO A 56 -1.93 10.67 1.99
N MET A 57 -1.78 9.38 2.31
CA MET A 57 -1.81 8.30 1.31
C MET A 57 -3.19 8.18 0.64
N GLN A 58 -4.29 8.21 1.40
CA GLN A 58 -5.63 8.18 0.80
C GLN A 58 -5.88 9.40 -0.09
N GLU A 59 -5.45 10.60 0.31
CA GLU A 59 -5.53 11.81 -0.51
C GLU A 59 -4.75 11.64 -1.83
N GLU A 60 -3.54 11.08 -1.76
CA GLU A 60 -2.70 10.82 -2.92
C GLU A 60 -3.32 9.80 -3.88
N LEU A 61 -3.82 8.67 -3.36
CA LEU A 61 -4.45 7.62 -4.15
C LEU A 61 -5.68 8.15 -4.90
N MET A 62 -6.57 8.88 -4.21
CA MET A 62 -7.74 9.49 -4.86
C MET A 62 -7.32 10.51 -5.93
N SER A 63 -6.27 11.29 -5.68
CA SER A 63 -5.73 12.24 -6.66
C SER A 63 -5.17 11.56 -7.90
N LEU A 64 -4.49 10.42 -7.74
CA LEU A 64 -3.92 9.67 -8.86
C LEU A 64 -5.02 8.99 -9.69
N THR A 65 -6.02 8.39 -9.05
CA THR A 65 -7.19 7.81 -9.74
C THR A 65 -7.98 8.88 -10.49
N ALA A 66 -8.08 10.12 -9.96
CA ALA A 66 -8.71 11.22 -10.66
C ALA A 66 -7.93 11.68 -11.92
N LYS A 67 -6.60 11.48 -11.97
CA LYS A 67 -5.78 11.79 -13.16
C LYS A 67 -5.97 10.76 -14.27
N ARG A 68 -6.14 9.49 -13.92
CA ARG A 68 -6.37 8.39 -14.87
C ARG A 68 -7.34 7.38 -14.26
N ALA A 69 -8.56 7.35 -14.80
CA ALA A 69 -9.60 6.42 -14.38
C ALA A 69 -9.11 4.96 -14.46
N GLY A 70 -9.40 4.18 -13.42
CA GLY A 70 -8.96 2.79 -13.28
C GLY A 70 -7.67 2.60 -12.49
N ASP A 71 -6.84 3.64 -12.33
CA ASP A 71 -5.66 3.54 -11.47
C ASP A 71 -6.06 3.31 -10.01
N TYR A 72 -5.27 2.51 -9.31
CA TYR A 72 -5.46 2.12 -7.91
C TYR A 72 -6.79 1.43 -7.60
N ILE A 73 -7.47 0.90 -8.62
CA ILE A 73 -8.63 0.03 -8.47
C ILE A 73 -8.20 -1.39 -8.82
N MET A 74 -8.35 -2.29 -7.86
CA MET A 74 -8.07 -3.72 -8.04
C MET A 74 -9.36 -4.47 -8.30
N GLN A 75 -9.33 -5.41 -9.24
CA GLN A 75 -10.35 -6.43 -9.43
C GLN A 75 -9.78 -7.78 -9.02
N SER A 76 -10.18 -8.26 -7.85
CA SER A 76 -9.81 -9.58 -7.38
C SER A 76 -10.89 -10.60 -7.75
N VAL A 77 -10.48 -11.71 -8.35
CA VAL A 77 -11.40 -12.71 -8.91
C VAL A 77 -11.15 -14.06 -8.24
N LEU A 78 -12.18 -14.61 -7.61
CA LEU A 78 -12.17 -15.91 -6.94
C LEU A 78 -13.02 -16.89 -7.73
N GLU A 79 -12.41 -17.99 -8.20
CA GLU A 79 -13.16 -19.15 -8.66
C GLU A 79 -13.78 -19.84 -7.44
N LEU A 80 -15.10 -19.77 -7.27
CA LEU A 80 -15.75 -20.42 -6.14
C LEU A 80 -15.80 -21.93 -6.37
N ARG A 81 -15.56 -22.71 -5.32
CA ARG A 81 -15.77 -24.16 -5.39
C ARG A 81 -17.25 -24.48 -5.60
N ASP A 82 -17.51 -25.57 -6.30
CA ASP A 82 -18.87 -26.02 -6.62
C ASP A 82 -19.74 -26.30 -5.38
N ASP A 83 -19.12 -26.64 -4.26
CA ASP A 83 -19.79 -26.96 -3.00
C ASP A 83 -20.05 -25.75 -2.09
N ILE A 84 -19.70 -24.54 -2.54
CA ILE A 84 -19.97 -23.32 -1.79
C ILE A 84 -21.46 -23.00 -1.79
N ASN A 85 -22.01 -22.82 -0.59
CA ASN A 85 -23.35 -22.29 -0.41
C ASN A 85 -23.34 -20.78 -0.66
N LYS A 86 -23.95 -20.34 -1.77
CA LYS A 86 -24.05 -18.93 -2.19
C LYS A 86 -24.56 -18.02 -1.08
N GLY A 87 -25.67 -18.38 -0.41
CA GLY A 87 -26.28 -17.55 0.62
C GLY A 87 -25.39 -17.40 1.86
N ALA A 88 -24.75 -18.49 2.30
CA ALA A 88 -23.81 -18.45 3.42
C ALA A 88 -22.55 -17.63 3.08
N PHE A 89 -22.07 -17.70 1.84
CA PHE A 89 -20.95 -16.89 1.36
C PHE A 89 -21.28 -15.41 1.35
N GLN A 90 -22.48 -15.03 0.85
CA GLN A 90 -22.93 -13.63 0.88
C GLN A 90 -23.05 -13.12 2.31
N THR A 91 -23.68 -13.90 3.19
CA THR A 91 -23.83 -13.57 4.61
C THR A 91 -22.46 -13.36 5.29
N ALA A 92 -21.47 -14.19 4.98
CA ALA A 92 -20.12 -14.06 5.55
C ALA A 92 -19.45 -12.74 5.15
N TRP A 93 -19.55 -12.35 3.88
CA TRP A 93 -19.04 -11.06 3.40
C TRP A 93 -19.78 -9.89 4.05
N GLU A 94 -21.11 -9.93 4.10
CA GLU A 94 -21.94 -8.90 4.72
C GLU A 94 -21.56 -8.68 6.19
N GLN A 95 -21.34 -9.76 6.95
CA GLN A 95 -20.89 -9.67 8.34
C GLN A 95 -19.52 -8.98 8.47
N VAL A 96 -18.56 -9.35 7.62
CA VAL A 96 -17.22 -8.75 7.64
C VAL A 96 -17.27 -7.27 7.25
N VAL A 97 -17.99 -6.92 6.17
CA VAL A 97 -18.16 -5.53 5.72
C VAL A 97 -18.83 -4.68 6.80
N GLN A 98 -19.90 -5.18 7.43
CA GLN A 98 -20.60 -4.45 8.48
C GLN A 98 -19.69 -4.15 9.68
N SER A 99 -18.87 -5.12 10.08
CA SER A 99 -17.92 -4.98 11.20
C SER A 99 -16.65 -4.18 10.86
N THR A 100 -16.39 -3.92 9.58
CA THR A 100 -15.13 -3.32 9.09
C THR A 100 -15.42 -1.98 8.43
N ALA A 101 -15.39 -0.90 9.21
CA ALA A 101 -15.75 0.45 8.76
C ALA A 101 -15.02 0.91 7.47
N VAL A 102 -13.75 0.54 7.28
CA VAL A 102 -12.99 0.92 6.08
C VAL A 102 -13.61 0.39 4.78
N LEU A 103 -14.26 -0.78 4.80
CA LEU A 103 -14.92 -1.35 3.62
C LEU A 103 -16.23 -0.64 3.24
N ARG A 104 -16.79 0.15 4.17
CA ARG A 104 -17.99 0.98 4.01
C ARG A 104 -17.65 2.47 3.91
N THR A 105 -16.38 2.80 3.71
CA THR A 105 -15.91 4.18 3.69
C THR A 105 -15.95 4.74 2.27
N ARG A 106 -16.46 5.95 2.13
CA ARG A 106 -16.37 6.78 0.93
C ARG A 106 -15.45 7.97 1.19
N ILE A 107 -14.79 8.50 0.16
CA ILE A 107 -13.98 9.72 0.29
C ILE A 107 -14.76 10.90 -0.30
N VAL A 108 -14.88 11.99 0.44
CA VAL A 108 -15.62 13.19 0.01
C VAL A 108 -14.76 14.45 0.14
N GLN A 109 -15.02 15.45 -0.71
CA GLN A 109 -14.41 16.76 -0.61
C GLN A 109 -15.27 17.67 0.26
N HIS A 110 -14.73 18.14 1.37
CA HIS A 110 -15.30 19.21 2.19
C HIS A 110 -14.63 20.55 1.85
N GLY A 111 -15.40 21.64 1.88
CA GLY A 111 -14.92 22.97 1.46
C GLY A 111 -13.80 23.53 2.36
N GLU A 112 -13.86 23.25 3.66
CA GLU A 112 -12.93 23.82 4.65
C GLU A 112 -11.95 22.79 5.24
N LEU A 113 -12.35 21.51 5.25
CA LEU A 113 -11.63 20.43 5.96
C LEU A 113 -10.83 19.53 5.01
N GLY A 114 -10.88 19.81 3.71
CA GLY A 114 -10.21 18.99 2.70
C GLY A 114 -10.94 17.67 2.44
N LEU A 115 -10.18 16.60 2.17
CA LEU A 115 -10.76 15.28 1.92
C LEU A 115 -11.09 14.59 3.25
N LEU A 116 -12.33 14.13 3.36
CA LEU A 116 -12.83 13.38 4.52
C LEU A 116 -13.15 11.94 4.12
N GLN A 117 -12.91 11.03 5.05
CA GLN A 117 -13.45 9.69 5.09
C GLN A 117 -14.86 9.77 5.67
N ALA A 118 -15.85 9.25 4.95
CA ALA A 118 -17.23 9.14 5.39
C ALA A 118 -17.57 7.66 5.58
N VAL A 119 -17.77 7.22 6.83
CA VAL A 119 -18.16 5.85 7.14
C VAL A 119 -19.67 5.73 6.98
N MET A 120 -20.13 4.83 6.11
CA MET A 120 -21.54 4.74 5.71
C MET A 120 -22.24 3.55 6.36
N VAL A 121 -23.43 3.74 6.93
CA VAL A 121 -24.33 2.68 7.41
C VAL A 121 -25.18 2.17 6.23
N GLU A 122 -24.57 1.49 5.27
CA GLU A 122 -25.25 0.98 4.09
C GLU A 122 -25.18 -0.55 3.99
N GLU A 123 -26.24 -1.16 3.44
CA GLU A 123 -26.23 -2.59 3.13
C GLU A 123 -25.34 -2.87 1.92
N MET A 124 -24.69 -4.03 1.93
CA MET A 124 -23.84 -4.48 0.84
C MET A 124 -24.69 -4.78 -0.40
N ASN A 125 -24.40 -4.13 -1.52
CA ASN A 125 -25.08 -4.39 -2.78
C ASN A 125 -24.34 -5.47 -3.59
N TRP A 126 -25.03 -6.56 -3.92
CA TRP A 126 -24.51 -7.64 -4.74
C TRP A 126 -24.90 -7.47 -6.20
N THR A 127 -23.91 -7.35 -7.07
CA THR A 127 -24.13 -7.41 -8.52
C THR A 127 -24.19 -8.87 -8.97
N GLU A 128 -25.24 -9.25 -9.68
CA GLU A 128 -25.31 -10.55 -10.36
C GLU A 128 -24.97 -10.39 -11.84
N ALA A 129 -24.14 -11.28 -12.38
CA ALA A 129 -23.79 -11.28 -13.80
C ALA A 129 -23.72 -12.71 -14.37
N GLU A 130 -23.78 -12.81 -15.70
CA GLU A 130 -23.83 -14.09 -16.41
C GLU A 130 -22.55 -14.39 -17.24
N SER A 131 -21.63 -13.42 -17.31
CA SER A 131 -20.34 -13.53 -18.00
C SER A 131 -19.28 -12.80 -17.19
N LEU A 132 -18.18 -13.50 -16.87
CA LEU A 132 -17.08 -12.92 -16.10
C LEU A 132 -16.39 -11.81 -16.91
N GLU A 133 -16.10 -12.06 -18.18
CA GLU A 133 -15.36 -11.14 -19.04
C GLU A 133 -16.12 -9.82 -19.22
N THR A 134 -17.41 -9.88 -19.58
CA THR A 134 -18.24 -8.67 -19.73
C THR A 134 -18.36 -7.89 -18.42
N HIS A 135 -18.47 -8.59 -17.28
CA HIS A 135 -18.54 -7.93 -15.98
C HIS A 135 -17.22 -7.21 -15.64
N LEU A 136 -16.07 -7.86 -15.85
CA LEU A 136 -14.76 -7.26 -15.60
C LEU A 136 -14.52 -6.03 -16.48
N GLU A 137 -14.88 -6.07 -17.76
CA GLU A 137 -14.78 -4.92 -18.67
C GLU A 137 -15.69 -3.76 -18.25
N THR A 138 -16.92 -4.06 -17.85
CA THR A 138 -17.90 -3.05 -17.38
C THR A 138 -17.40 -2.37 -16.11
N GLU A 139 -16.96 -3.16 -15.13
CA GLU A 139 -16.41 -2.64 -13.87
C GLU A 139 -15.13 -1.83 -14.07
N LYS A 140 -14.27 -2.21 -15.02
CA LYS A 140 -13.06 -1.46 -15.36
C LYS A 140 -13.39 -0.07 -15.93
N ALA A 141 -14.52 0.08 -16.61
CA ALA A 141 -14.98 1.35 -17.14
C ALA A 141 -15.74 2.20 -16.11
N ALA A 142 -16.18 1.60 -15.00
CA ALA A 142 -16.92 2.30 -13.96
C ALA A 142 -15.98 3.15 -13.10
N SER A 143 -16.40 4.37 -12.77
CA SER A 143 -15.66 5.25 -11.87
C SER A 143 -15.69 4.74 -10.42
N MET A 144 -14.69 5.10 -9.63
CA MET A 144 -14.71 5.11 -8.17
C MET A 144 -14.23 6.49 -7.70
N GLY A 145 -15.10 7.47 -7.84
CA GLY A 145 -14.83 8.89 -7.55
C GLY A 145 -15.16 9.31 -6.12
N LEU A 146 -15.08 10.62 -5.88
CA LEU A 146 -15.49 11.22 -4.61
C LEU A 146 -17.00 11.02 -4.38
N GLY A 147 -17.38 10.63 -3.17
CA GLY A 147 -18.77 10.36 -2.77
C GLY A 147 -19.33 9.01 -3.26
N GLU A 148 -18.58 8.27 -4.09
CA GLU A 148 -18.98 6.96 -4.61
C GLU A 148 -18.51 5.81 -3.71
N PRO A 149 -19.16 4.63 -3.76
CA PRO A 149 -18.66 3.42 -3.12
C PRO A 149 -17.29 3.02 -3.68
N LEU A 150 -16.33 2.78 -2.79
CA LEU A 150 -14.96 2.38 -3.10
C LEU A 150 -14.71 0.86 -2.99
N SER A 151 -15.77 0.09 -2.75
CA SER A 151 -15.77 -1.36 -2.71
C SER A 151 -17.06 -1.87 -3.34
N ARG A 152 -16.95 -2.80 -4.30
CA ARG A 152 -18.07 -3.39 -5.04
C ARG A 152 -17.88 -4.89 -5.16
N TYR A 153 -19.00 -5.59 -5.19
CA TYR A 153 -19.03 -7.04 -5.03
C TYR A 153 -19.99 -7.66 -6.04
N ALA A 154 -19.52 -8.70 -6.72
CA ALA A 154 -20.33 -9.40 -7.68
C ALA A 154 -20.22 -10.92 -7.54
N LEU A 155 -21.32 -11.59 -7.85
CA LEU A 155 -21.37 -13.03 -8.07
C LEU A 155 -21.73 -13.27 -9.53
N VAL A 156 -20.86 -13.98 -10.22
CA VAL A 156 -21.02 -14.29 -11.63
C VAL A 156 -21.27 -15.78 -11.78
N ASP A 157 -22.46 -16.14 -12.26
CA ASP A 157 -22.77 -17.50 -12.69
C ASP A 157 -22.51 -17.57 -14.21
N ASP A 158 -21.27 -17.95 -14.59
CA ASP A 158 -20.78 -17.85 -15.97
C ASP A 158 -21.40 -18.93 -16.87
N LYS A 159 -22.23 -18.51 -17.83
CA LYS A 159 -23.00 -19.45 -18.68
C LYS A 159 -22.15 -20.25 -19.66
N ASP A 160 -21.01 -19.72 -20.07
CA ASP A 160 -20.15 -20.34 -21.08
C ASP A 160 -19.29 -21.45 -20.46
N THR A 161 -18.80 -21.23 -19.23
CA THR A 161 -17.94 -22.17 -18.52
C THR A 161 -18.67 -23.03 -17.50
N GLY A 162 -19.87 -22.62 -17.08
CA GLY A 162 -20.62 -23.23 -15.98
C GLY A 162 -20.01 -22.98 -14.59
N LYS A 163 -18.97 -22.15 -14.50
CA LYS A 163 -18.26 -21.83 -13.26
C LYS A 163 -18.91 -20.66 -12.53
N ARG A 164 -18.76 -20.62 -11.21
CA ARG A 164 -19.16 -19.48 -10.38
C ARG A 164 -17.94 -18.67 -9.97
N TRP A 165 -18.05 -17.36 -10.10
CA TRP A 165 -17.02 -16.41 -9.71
C TRP A 165 -17.53 -15.45 -8.66
N PHE A 166 -16.65 -15.10 -7.74
CA PHE A 166 -16.79 -13.89 -6.95
C PHE A 166 -15.80 -12.84 -7.46
N VAL A 167 -16.29 -11.62 -7.68
CA VAL A 167 -15.46 -10.49 -8.09
C VAL A 167 -15.56 -9.41 -7.03
N TRP A 168 -14.40 -9.00 -6.51
CA TRP A 168 -14.26 -7.89 -5.59
C TRP A 168 -13.49 -6.76 -6.27
N THR A 169 -14.20 -5.68 -6.61
CA THR A 169 -13.60 -4.45 -7.13
C THR A 169 -13.40 -3.49 -5.97
N VAL A 170 -12.17 -3.05 -5.70
CA VAL A 170 -11.87 -2.20 -4.53
C VAL A 170 -10.78 -1.19 -4.80
N HIS A 171 -10.96 0.02 -4.29
CA HIS A 171 -9.96 1.08 -4.37
C HIS A 171 -8.87 0.89 -3.30
N HIS A 172 -7.60 1.12 -3.68
CA HIS A 172 -6.44 1.00 -2.78
C HIS A 172 -6.49 1.96 -1.56
N ALA A 173 -7.39 2.96 -1.58
CA ALA A 173 -7.63 3.84 -0.44
C ALA A 173 -8.32 3.13 0.74
N LEU A 174 -8.73 1.87 0.57
CA LEU A 174 -9.39 1.06 1.60
C LEU A 174 -8.54 -0.10 2.13
N TYR A 175 -7.43 -0.44 1.49
CA TYR A 175 -6.64 -1.62 1.86
C TYR A 175 -5.16 -1.45 1.57
N ASP A 176 -4.33 -2.27 2.21
CA ASP A 176 -2.95 -2.51 1.81
C ASP A 176 -2.64 -4.01 1.74
N SER A 177 -1.40 -4.35 1.36
CA SER A 177 -0.96 -5.74 1.27
C SER A 177 -1.05 -6.51 2.59
N TRP A 178 -1.11 -5.81 3.73
CA TRP A 178 -1.24 -6.42 5.04
C TRP A 178 -2.70 -6.67 5.43
N SER A 179 -3.60 -5.72 5.13
CA SER A 179 -5.02 -5.82 5.47
C SER A 179 -5.79 -6.73 4.53
N LEU A 180 -5.41 -6.78 3.24
CA LEU A 180 -6.13 -7.55 2.22
C LEU A 180 -6.29 -9.05 2.55
N PRO A 181 -5.21 -9.82 2.81
CA PRO A 181 -5.35 -11.24 3.16
C PRO A 181 -6.09 -11.44 4.48
N ARG A 182 -6.06 -10.47 5.40
CA ARG A 182 -6.80 -10.54 6.68
C ARG A 182 -8.30 -10.38 6.48
N ILE A 183 -8.72 -9.52 5.56
CA ILE A 183 -10.14 -9.37 5.17
C ILE A 183 -10.64 -10.70 4.60
N VAL A 184 -9.88 -11.31 3.69
CA VAL A 184 -10.25 -12.61 3.09
C VAL A 184 -10.25 -13.75 4.13
N ASP A 185 -9.26 -13.80 5.02
CA ASP A 185 -9.24 -14.76 6.13
C ASP A 185 -10.43 -14.57 7.08
N ALA A 186 -10.86 -13.32 7.34
CA ALA A 186 -12.05 -13.03 8.15
C ALA A 186 -13.34 -13.55 7.49
N VAL A 187 -13.48 -13.38 6.18
CA VAL A 187 -14.63 -13.91 5.42
C VAL A 187 -14.64 -15.44 5.46
N ALA A 188 -13.50 -16.10 5.24
CA ALA A 188 -13.41 -17.55 5.30
C ALA A 188 -13.77 -18.12 6.69
N LYS A 189 -13.34 -17.43 7.76
CA LYS A 189 -13.74 -17.75 9.14
C LYS A 189 -15.23 -17.57 9.35
N ALA A 190 -15.81 -16.45 8.94
CA ALA A 190 -17.24 -16.17 9.05
C ALA A 190 -18.09 -17.21 8.30
N TYR A 191 -17.69 -17.57 7.09
CA TYR A 191 -18.34 -18.62 6.29
C TYR A 191 -18.33 -19.98 7.00
N SER A 192 -17.24 -20.31 7.70
CA SER A 192 -17.10 -21.56 8.45
C SER A 192 -17.87 -21.57 9.78
N GLY A 193 -18.68 -20.55 10.06
CA GLY A 193 -19.43 -20.38 11.31
C GLY A 193 -18.63 -19.79 12.47
N GLY A 194 -17.43 -19.26 12.19
CA GLY A 194 -16.67 -18.45 13.15
C GLY A 194 -17.28 -17.07 13.33
N GLY A 195 -17.04 -16.43 14.48
CA GLY A 195 -17.41 -15.03 14.68
C GLY A 195 -16.44 -14.08 13.99
N VAL A 196 -16.88 -12.85 13.70
CA VAL A 196 -16.00 -11.79 13.23
C VAL A 196 -15.30 -11.15 14.43
N GLU A 197 -13.97 -11.23 14.46
CA GLU A 197 -13.14 -10.63 15.50
C GLU A 197 -13.19 -9.10 15.39
N GLN A 198 -13.41 -8.39 16.50
CA GLN A 198 -13.29 -6.93 16.52
C GLN A 198 -11.85 -6.51 16.28
N GLN A 199 -11.65 -5.69 15.24
CA GLN A 199 -10.35 -5.10 14.92
C GLN A 199 -10.31 -3.63 15.36
N PRO A 200 -9.12 -3.07 15.65
CA PRO A 200 -8.98 -1.63 15.87
C PRO A 200 -9.47 -0.85 14.65
N GLY A 201 -10.25 0.21 14.89
CA GLY A 201 -10.73 1.09 13.84
C GLY A 201 -9.59 1.89 13.19
N PHE A 202 -9.67 2.10 11.88
CA PHE A 202 -8.69 2.91 11.14
C PHE A 202 -8.65 4.37 11.64
N ASN A 203 -9.75 4.88 12.21
CA ASN A 203 -9.82 6.18 12.86
C ASN A 203 -8.82 6.35 14.03
N ALA A 204 -8.42 5.28 14.73
CA ALA A 204 -7.36 5.34 15.75
C ALA A 204 -6.00 5.70 15.14
N PHE A 205 -5.70 5.19 13.93
CA PHE A 205 -4.50 5.58 13.20
C PHE A 205 -4.58 7.04 12.74
N ILE A 206 -5.72 7.49 12.20
CA ILE A 206 -5.93 8.90 11.83
C ILE A 206 -5.78 9.84 13.04
N LYS A 207 -6.28 9.44 14.21
CA LYS A 207 -6.09 10.17 15.47
C LYS A 207 -4.61 10.27 15.88
N HIS A 208 -3.83 9.22 15.62
CA HIS A 208 -2.38 9.28 15.82
C HIS A 208 -1.72 10.28 14.85
N LEU A 209 -2.11 10.25 13.57
CA LEU A 209 -1.59 11.18 12.56
C LEU A 209 -1.90 12.65 12.89
N SER A 210 -3.10 12.93 13.41
CA SER A 210 -3.49 14.30 13.78
C SER A 210 -2.70 14.87 14.96
N ARG A 211 -2.00 14.03 15.73
CA ARG A 211 -1.12 14.42 16.84
C ARG A 211 0.34 14.57 16.45
N GLN A 212 0.70 14.30 15.19
CA GLN A 212 2.09 14.41 14.75
C GLN A 212 2.58 15.87 14.77
N ASP A 213 3.80 16.06 15.26
CA ASP A 213 4.49 17.35 15.23
C ASP A 213 4.90 17.68 13.78
N GLN A 214 4.10 18.56 13.16
CA GLN A 214 4.30 18.99 11.78
C GLN A 214 5.60 19.79 11.60
N ALA A 215 6.05 20.50 12.64
CA ALA A 215 7.29 21.28 12.57
C ALA A 215 8.51 20.36 12.61
N ALA A 216 8.50 19.36 13.48
CA ALA A 216 9.54 18.33 13.52
C ALA A 216 9.61 17.53 12.20
N ALA A 217 8.45 17.14 11.66
CA ALA A 217 8.38 16.47 10.37
C ALA A 217 8.93 17.33 9.22
N ALA A 218 8.58 18.62 9.18
CA ALA A 218 9.12 19.53 8.19
C ALA A 218 10.64 19.69 8.30
N ALA A 219 11.15 19.86 9.53
CA ALA A 219 12.59 19.98 9.77
C ALA A 219 13.35 18.71 9.32
N TYR A 220 12.83 17.52 9.62
CA TYR A 220 13.41 16.25 9.17
C TYR A 220 13.48 16.17 7.65
N TRP A 221 12.36 16.38 6.95
CA TRP A 221 12.32 16.24 5.49
C TRP A 221 13.16 17.30 4.77
N GLN A 222 13.17 18.54 5.28
CA GLN A 222 14.04 19.60 4.76
C GLN A 222 15.52 19.25 4.91
N ALA A 223 15.93 18.74 6.06
CA ALA A 223 17.32 18.34 6.29
C ALA A 223 17.72 17.13 5.43
N THR A 224 16.88 16.09 5.38
CA THR A 224 17.13 14.85 4.63
C THR A 224 17.22 15.09 3.11
N LEU A 225 16.42 16.02 2.59
CA LEU A 225 16.35 16.32 1.16
C LEU A 225 17.11 17.59 0.75
N ALA A 226 17.84 18.22 1.67
CA ALA A 226 18.60 19.45 1.43
C ALA A 226 19.61 19.28 0.28
N ASP A 227 19.62 20.20 -0.68
CA ASP A 227 20.55 20.19 -1.83
C ASP A 227 20.44 18.90 -2.66
N CYS A 228 19.23 18.36 -2.82
CA CYS A 228 18.98 17.23 -3.71
C CYS A 228 19.08 17.64 -5.18
N GLU A 229 20.08 17.08 -5.86
CA GLU A 229 20.32 17.27 -7.30
C GLU A 229 20.42 15.92 -8.05
N ALA A 230 20.01 14.82 -7.39
CA ALA A 230 20.05 13.47 -7.94
C ALA A 230 19.43 13.38 -9.35
N THR A 231 20.13 12.72 -10.27
CA THR A 231 19.56 12.36 -11.58
C THR A 231 18.56 11.22 -11.38
N LEU A 232 17.31 11.42 -11.80
CA LEU A 232 16.22 10.48 -11.55
C LEU A 232 16.20 9.35 -12.59
N PHE A 233 16.23 8.10 -12.12
CA PHE A 233 16.17 6.91 -12.95
C PHE A 233 14.77 6.27 -12.95
N PRO A 234 14.28 5.79 -14.10
CA PRO A 234 14.84 5.96 -15.45
C PRO A 234 14.68 7.40 -16.00
N PRO A 235 15.47 7.83 -16.99
CA PRO A 235 15.25 9.11 -17.66
C PRO A 235 13.92 9.07 -18.44
N LEU A 236 12.99 9.99 -18.15
CA LEU A 236 11.75 10.13 -18.92
C LEU A 236 12.03 10.81 -20.27
N PRO A 237 11.67 10.17 -21.40
CA PRO A 237 11.73 10.84 -22.70
C PRO A 237 10.74 12.02 -22.75
N PRO A 238 11.04 13.11 -23.48
CA PRO A 238 10.15 14.27 -23.58
C PRO A 238 8.74 13.97 -24.09
N ALA A 239 8.58 12.87 -24.85
CA ALA A 239 7.30 12.41 -25.38
C ALA A 239 6.40 11.73 -24.33
N VAL A 240 6.98 11.27 -23.20
CA VAL A 240 6.24 10.57 -22.15
C VAL A 240 5.94 11.56 -21.02
N GLN A 241 4.72 12.10 -21.02
CA GLN A 241 4.25 13.01 -19.97
C GLN A 241 3.79 12.27 -18.71
N GLN A 242 3.18 11.09 -18.88
CA GLN A 242 2.72 10.23 -17.80
C GLN A 242 3.14 8.78 -18.11
N PRO A 243 4.06 8.20 -17.32
CA PRO A 243 4.45 6.82 -17.51
C PRO A 243 3.28 5.87 -17.22
N VAL A 244 3.29 4.72 -17.89
CA VAL A 244 2.37 3.62 -17.65
C VAL A 244 3.19 2.34 -17.53
N ALA A 245 3.31 1.80 -16.32
CA ALA A 245 3.95 0.51 -16.11
C ALA A 245 3.05 -0.66 -16.57
N ASP A 246 2.96 -0.89 -17.89
CA ASP A 246 2.09 -1.90 -18.50
C ASP A 246 2.81 -3.21 -18.89
N THR A 247 4.14 -3.23 -18.75
CA THR A 247 4.98 -4.40 -19.00
C THR A 247 5.56 -4.92 -17.69
N THR A 248 5.63 -6.24 -17.52
CA THR A 248 6.12 -6.86 -16.28
C THR A 248 7.16 -7.96 -16.56
N ILE A 249 8.20 -8.00 -15.73
CA ILE A 249 9.23 -9.05 -15.72
C ILE A 249 9.40 -9.56 -14.30
N GLU A 250 9.38 -10.88 -14.13
CA GLU A 250 9.66 -11.54 -12.86
C GLU A 250 11.11 -12.02 -12.81
N TYR A 251 11.73 -11.91 -11.63
CA TYR A 251 13.09 -12.35 -11.40
C TYR A 251 13.23 -12.92 -9.99
N GLN A 252 13.79 -14.13 -9.90
CA GLN A 252 14.08 -14.77 -8.62
C GLN A 252 15.55 -14.57 -8.25
N CYS A 253 15.81 -13.76 -7.22
CA CYS A 253 17.10 -13.77 -6.54
C CYS A 253 17.17 -15.02 -5.65
N PRO A 254 18.27 -15.80 -5.71
CA PRO A 254 18.46 -16.92 -4.81
C PRO A 254 18.61 -16.44 -3.36
N ALA A 255 18.55 -17.39 -2.42
CA ALA A 255 18.82 -17.14 -1.02
C ALA A 255 20.13 -16.36 -0.85
N LEU A 256 20.09 -15.33 -0.01
CA LEU A 256 21.28 -14.59 0.34
C LEU A 256 22.13 -15.43 1.29
N PRO A 257 23.47 -15.35 1.25
CA PRO A 257 24.30 -15.91 2.28
C PRO A 257 23.89 -15.33 3.65
N GLU A 258 24.14 -16.08 4.73
CA GLU A 258 23.95 -15.54 6.09
C GLU A 258 24.74 -14.23 6.19
N ALA A 259 24.01 -13.13 6.35
CA ALA A 259 24.63 -11.83 6.41
C ALA A 259 25.52 -11.79 7.67
N PRO A 260 26.80 -11.42 7.54
CA PRO A 260 27.67 -11.23 8.70
C PRO A 260 27.25 -10.01 9.54
N LEU A 261 26.30 -9.21 9.03
CA LEU A 261 25.69 -8.06 9.70
C LEU A 261 24.27 -8.34 10.18
N ASP A 262 23.90 -7.64 11.26
CA ASP A 262 22.51 -7.39 11.68
C ASP A 262 21.78 -6.38 10.76
N ALA A 263 21.94 -6.49 9.44
CA ALA A 263 21.25 -5.66 8.46
C ALA A 263 19.92 -6.32 8.05
N THR A 264 18.85 -5.53 8.00
CA THR A 264 17.57 -6.05 7.52
C THR A 264 17.62 -6.33 6.01
N MET A 265 16.82 -7.31 5.55
CA MET A 265 16.66 -7.58 4.10
C MET A 265 16.21 -6.33 3.34
N SER A 266 15.36 -5.49 3.95
CA SER A 266 14.94 -4.21 3.37
C SER A 266 16.12 -3.25 3.18
N THR A 267 16.99 -3.13 4.19
CA THR A 267 18.23 -2.35 4.08
C THR A 267 19.09 -2.83 2.92
N LEU A 268 19.26 -4.16 2.78
CA LEU A 268 20.04 -4.76 1.69
C LEU A 268 19.44 -4.45 0.31
N VAL A 269 18.12 -4.57 0.14
CA VAL A 269 17.44 -4.28 -1.13
C VAL A 269 17.54 -2.81 -1.49
N ARG A 270 17.31 -1.89 -0.54
CA ARG A 270 17.47 -0.44 -0.75
C ARG A 270 18.91 -0.07 -1.11
N ALA A 271 19.88 -0.64 -0.40
CA ALA A 271 21.31 -0.45 -0.66
C ALA A 271 21.70 -0.93 -2.06
N ALA A 272 21.28 -2.14 -2.42
CA ALA A 272 21.56 -2.73 -3.72
C ALA A 272 20.93 -1.90 -4.84
N TRP A 273 19.67 -1.47 -4.67
CA TRP A 273 19.01 -0.60 -5.62
C TRP A 273 19.74 0.74 -5.78
N ALA A 274 20.16 1.38 -4.68
CA ALA A 274 20.90 2.64 -4.74
C ALA A 274 22.22 2.51 -5.53
N ILE A 275 22.97 1.42 -5.34
CA ILE A 275 24.22 1.14 -6.06
C ILE A 275 23.95 0.86 -7.55
N VAL A 276 22.89 0.13 -7.89
CA VAL A 276 22.55 -0.13 -9.28
C VAL A 276 22.10 1.17 -9.97
N ALA A 277 21.22 1.93 -9.34
CA ALA A 277 20.72 3.19 -9.87
C ALA A 277 21.86 4.20 -10.07
N SER A 278 22.83 4.30 -9.14
CA SER A 278 24.00 5.20 -9.29
C SER A 278 24.83 4.89 -10.53
N CYS A 279 24.98 3.60 -10.87
CA CYS A 279 25.67 3.17 -12.08
C CYS A 279 24.97 3.65 -13.36
N TYR A 280 23.64 3.61 -13.39
CA TYR A 280 22.85 4.07 -14.54
C TYR A 280 22.80 5.60 -14.64
N THR A 281 22.84 6.30 -13.51
CA THR A 281 22.76 7.76 -13.47
C THR A 281 24.14 8.43 -13.50
N ASN A 282 25.22 7.67 -13.36
CA ASN A 282 26.58 8.15 -13.14
C ASN A 282 26.62 9.23 -12.05
N SER A 283 25.96 8.97 -10.93
CA SER A 283 25.76 9.91 -9.82
C SER A 283 25.81 9.19 -8.49
N ASP A 284 26.59 9.72 -7.55
CA ASP A 284 26.65 9.22 -6.17
C ASP A 284 25.44 9.70 -5.33
N ASP A 285 24.66 10.66 -5.81
CA ASP A 285 23.41 11.10 -5.21
C ASP A 285 22.22 10.45 -5.94
N VAL A 286 21.51 9.56 -5.26
CA VAL A 286 20.42 8.75 -5.81
C VAL A 286 19.14 8.99 -5.03
N VAL A 287 18.01 9.11 -5.73
CA VAL A 287 16.68 9.17 -5.12
C VAL A 287 15.73 8.19 -5.78
N PHE A 288 14.96 7.49 -4.97
CA PHE A 288 13.86 6.63 -5.38
C PHE A 288 12.73 6.71 -4.34
N GLY A 289 11.52 6.27 -4.70
CA GLY A 289 10.44 6.11 -3.76
C GLY A 289 10.52 4.77 -3.07
N ALA A 290 10.13 4.71 -1.80
CA ALA A 290 9.88 3.45 -1.11
C ALA A 290 8.48 3.44 -0.51
N THR A 291 7.79 2.30 -0.60
CA THR A 291 6.57 2.06 0.16
C THR A 291 6.93 1.48 1.52
N VAL A 292 6.51 2.16 2.58
CA VAL A 292 6.62 1.68 3.96
C VAL A 292 5.26 1.22 4.49
N THR A 293 5.26 0.34 5.49
CA THR A 293 4.01 -0.29 5.98
C THR A 293 3.17 0.63 6.86
N GLY A 294 3.75 1.62 7.53
CA GLY A 294 3.05 2.43 8.55
C GLY A 294 2.81 1.73 9.89
N ARG A 295 3.03 0.42 9.97
CA ARG A 295 2.63 -0.41 11.13
C ARG A 295 3.62 -0.34 12.30
N ASN A 296 4.64 0.50 12.20
CA ASN A 296 5.54 0.81 13.31
C ASN A 296 5.02 1.95 14.19
N ALA A 297 3.95 2.63 13.79
CA ALA A 297 3.37 3.70 14.60
C ALA A 297 2.88 3.15 15.95
N PRO A 298 3.04 3.90 17.05
CA PRO A 298 2.67 3.47 18.40
C PRO A 298 1.15 3.53 18.63
N VAL A 299 0.40 2.74 17.86
CA VAL A 299 -1.06 2.61 17.92
C VAL A 299 -1.40 1.20 18.40
N ALA A 300 -2.23 1.11 19.43
CA ALA A 300 -2.68 -0.16 20.00
C ALA A 300 -3.32 -1.05 18.94
N GLY A 301 -2.77 -2.26 18.74
CA GLY A 301 -3.30 -3.25 17.80
C GLY A 301 -3.09 -2.92 16.32
N ILE A 302 -2.17 -2.02 15.97
CA ILE A 302 -1.91 -1.60 14.57
C ILE A 302 -1.60 -2.77 13.62
N GLU A 303 -1.03 -3.86 14.11
CA GLU A 303 -0.76 -5.07 13.33
C GLU A 303 -2.04 -5.78 12.85
N GLY A 304 -3.15 -5.65 13.59
CA GLY A 304 -4.47 -6.22 13.25
C GLY A 304 -5.41 -5.25 12.52
N MET A 305 -5.05 -3.97 12.47
CA MET A 305 -5.88 -2.93 11.87
C MET A 305 -6.14 -3.17 10.38
N LEU A 306 -7.41 -3.10 9.98
CA LEU A 306 -7.83 -3.21 8.59
C LEU A 306 -7.94 -1.80 7.99
N GLY A 307 -7.05 -1.48 7.06
CA GLY A 307 -6.97 -0.20 6.37
C GLY A 307 -5.55 0.12 5.90
N PRO A 308 -5.38 1.08 4.97
CA PRO A 308 -4.10 1.39 4.36
C PRO A 308 -3.25 2.25 5.30
N THR A 309 -2.37 1.61 6.07
CA THR A 309 -1.38 2.35 6.88
C THR A 309 -0.14 2.69 6.07
N ILE A 310 -0.01 2.14 4.86
CA ILE A 310 1.13 2.37 3.98
C ILE A 310 1.37 3.86 3.71
N ALA A 311 2.64 4.21 3.49
CA ALA A 311 3.04 5.52 2.98
C ALA A 311 4.10 5.34 1.89
N THR A 312 4.14 6.29 0.94
CA THR A 312 5.23 6.39 -0.02
C THR A 312 6.13 7.56 0.39
N VAL A 313 7.43 7.31 0.45
CA VAL A 313 8.42 8.27 0.92
C VAL A 313 9.59 8.36 -0.06
N PRO A 314 10.20 9.55 -0.24
CA PRO A 314 11.43 9.67 -1.00
C PRO A 314 12.59 9.16 -0.13
N VAL A 315 13.34 8.20 -0.67
CA VAL A 315 14.58 7.70 -0.08
C VAL A 315 15.73 8.26 -0.88
N ARG A 316 16.55 9.09 -0.21
CA ARG A 316 17.76 9.66 -0.78
C ARG A 316 18.99 8.99 -0.21
N VAL A 317 19.84 8.48 -1.09
CA VAL A 317 21.07 7.78 -0.74
C VAL A 317 22.24 8.49 -1.39
N ARG A 318 23.24 8.88 -0.58
CA ARG A 318 24.51 9.43 -1.05
C ARG A 318 25.62 8.40 -0.87
N LEU A 319 26.06 7.81 -1.98
CA LEU A 319 27.17 6.87 -1.99
C LEU A 319 28.49 7.60 -1.72
N ARG A 320 29.34 7.03 -0.88
CA ARG A 320 30.66 7.58 -0.56
C ARG A 320 31.68 6.48 -0.75
N GLY A 321 32.46 6.53 -1.84
CA GLY A 321 33.39 5.45 -2.21
C GLY A 321 34.52 5.15 -1.20
N GLU A 322 34.66 5.96 -0.14
CA GLU A 322 35.61 5.70 0.96
C GLU A 322 34.98 4.95 2.15
N GLN A 323 33.64 4.89 2.22
CA GLN A 323 32.88 4.22 3.28
C GLN A 323 32.97 2.70 3.12
N THR A 324 32.99 1.97 4.24
CA THR A 324 32.86 0.50 4.19
C THR A 324 31.43 0.10 3.91
N VAL A 325 31.22 -1.10 3.36
CA VAL A 325 29.87 -1.67 3.17
C VAL A 325 29.10 -1.72 4.50
N PHE A 326 29.78 -2.07 5.59
CA PHE A 326 29.18 -2.07 6.93
C PHE A 326 28.64 -0.68 7.30
N GLY A 327 29.49 0.35 7.22
CA GLY A 327 29.10 1.71 7.56
C GLY A 327 27.99 2.24 6.65
N PHE A 328 27.98 1.82 5.38
CA PHE A 328 26.92 2.17 4.43
C PHE A 328 25.57 1.57 4.84
N LEU A 329 25.52 0.26 5.11
CA LEU A 329 24.30 -0.43 5.53
C LEU A 329 23.78 0.10 6.88
N GLU A 330 24.66 0.35 7.85
CA GLU A 330 24.30 0.96 9.14
C GLU A 330 23.68 2.35 8.94
N SER A 331 24.26 3.18 8.07
CA SER A 331 23.72 4.51 7.80
C SER A 331 22.34 4.48 7.15
N LEU A 332 22.07 3.52 6.26
CA LEU A 332 20.76 3.33 5.66
C LEU A 332 19.72 2.81 6.66
N GLN A 333 20.13 1.91 7.55
CA GLN A 333 19.24 1.42 8.60
C GLN A 333 18.89 2.53 9.59
N GLN A 334 19.86 3.37 9.98
CA GLN A 334 19.61 4.53 10.82
C GLN A 334 18.69 5.55 10.13
N GLN A 335 18.89 5.81 8.84
CA GLN A 335 17.98 6.65 8.05
C GLN A 335 16.55 6.11 8.08
N ALA A 336 16.36 4.80 7.92
CA ALA A 336 15.03 4.19 8.00
C ALA A 336 14.39 4.38 9.38
N ILE A 337 15.17 4.22 10.47
CA ILE A 337 14.71 4.42 11.85
C ILE A 337 14.28 5.87 12.10
N ASP A 338 15.12 6.84 11.72
CA ASP A 338 14.85 8.27 11.92
C ASP A 338 13.63 8.73 11.12
N MET A 339 13.40 8.12 9.95
CA MET A 339 12.25 8.41 9.08
C MET A 339 10.91 7.93 9.65
N MET A 340 10.87 6.86 10.45
CA MET A 340 9.63 6.17 10.86
C MET A 340 8.58 7.11 11.44
N VAL A 341 8.98 8.06 12.30
CA VAL A 341 8.05 9.00 12.95
C VAL A 341 7.53 10.09 12.01
N HIS A 342 8.12 10.22 10.82
CA HIS A 342 7.82 11.23 9.81
C HIS A 342 7.30 10.64 8.48
N GLU A 343 7.19 9.32 8.39
CA GLU A 343 6.88 8.61 7.13
C GLU A 343 5.47 8.91 6.61
N GLN A 344 4.56 9.35 7.49
CA GLN A 344 3.18 9.67 7.18
C GLN A 344 2.95 11.13 6.77
N THR A 345 4.01 11.93 6.57
CA THR A 345 3.89 13.33 6.12
C THR A 345 3.19 13.44 4.75
N GLY A 346 3.39 12.46 3.88
CA GLY A 346 2.82 12.40 2.53
C GLY A 346 3.60 13.20 1.49
N LEU A 347 3.74 12.63 0.29
CA LEU A 347 4.59 13.18 -0.78
C LEU A 347 4.20 14.60 -1.19
N GLN A 348 2.90 14.90 -1.28
CA GLN A 348 2.44 16.23 -1.67
C GLN A 348 2.85 17.32 -0.66
N ARG A 349 2.94 16.98 0.63
CA ARG A 349 3.38 17.91 1.67
C ARG A 349 4.90 18.03 1.66
N ILE A 350 5.63 16.91 1.54
CA ILE A 350 7.10 16.91 1.43
C ILE A 350 7.54 17.74 0.21
N ALA A 351 6.91 17.56 -0.95
CA ALA A 351 7.23 18.30 -2.17
C ALA A 351 7.05 19.82 -2.05
N LYS A 352 6.22 20.30 -1.12
CA LYS A 352 6.02 21.74 -0.85
C LYS A 352 7.09 22.34 0.07
N MET A 353 8.02 21.54 0.61
CA MET A 353 9.03 21.99 1.58
C MET A 353 10.28 22.61 0.96
N GLY A 354 10.35 22.74 -0.37
CA GLY A 354 11.44 23.38 -1.10
C GLY A 354 11.67 22.75 -2.47
N THR A 355 12.48 23.39 -3.30
CA THR A 355 12.81 22.91 -4.66
C THR A 355 13.51 21.55 -4.64
N SER A 356 14.44 21.34 -3.72
CA SER A 356 15.12 20.05 -3.56
C SER A 356 14.18 18.93 -3.12
N ALA A 357 13.26 19.21 -2.19
CA ALA A 357 12.26 18.24 -1.75
C ALA A 357 11.26 17.90 -2.87
N GLN A 358 10.84 18.92 -3.64
CA GLN A 358 10.02 18.74 -4.83
C GLN A 358 10.73 17.85 -5.87
N HIS A 359 12.01 18.12 -6.14
CA HIS A 359 12.82 17.33 -7.06
C HIS A 359 12.93 15.87 -6.61
N ALA A 360 13.22 15.64 -5.33
CA ALA A 360 13.29 14.30 -4.76
C ALA A 360 11.95 13.55 -4.85
N CYS A 361 10.82 14.21 -4.60
CA CYS A 361 9.49 13.59 -4.71
C CYS A 361 9.06 13.26 -6.14
N ASN A 362 9.75 13.77 -7.16
CA ASN A 362 9.49 13.43 -8.56
C ASN A 362 10.21 12.15 -9.02
N PHE A 363 10.68 11.32 -8.07
CA PHE A 363 11.32 10.05 -8.37
C PHE A 363 10.49 9.20 -9.33
N ARG A 364 11.18 8.37 -10.12
CA ARG A 364 10.57 7.62 -11.22
C ARG A 364 10.60 6.11 -11.01
N THR A 365 11.38 5.68 -10.03
CA THR A 365 11.39 4.31 -9.54
C THR A 365 10.73 4.24 -8.17
N LEU A 366 9.77 3.32 -8.01
CA LEU A 366 9.19 2.95 -6.72
C LEU A 366 9.69 1.56 -6.31
N LEU A 367 10.20 1.44 -5.09
CA LEU A 367 10.54 0.17 -4.47
C LEU A 367 9.44 -0.22 -3.47
N VAL A 368 8.84 -1.39 -3.65
CA VAL A 368 7.78 -1.92 -2.78
C VAL A 368 8.29 -3.19 -2.12
N GLU A 369 8.47 -3.17 -0.80
CA GLU A 369 9.04 -4.28 -0.04
C GLU A 369 7.94 -4.97 0.76
N GLN A 370 7.79 -6.28 0.60
CA GLN A 370 6.76 -7.06 1.28
C GLN A 370 7.38 -8.34 1.88
N PRO A 371 7.09 -8.69 3.14
CA PRO A 371 7.54 -9.96 3.70
C PRO A 371 6.87 -11.13 2.96
N ALA A 372 7.56 -12.27 2.86
CA ALA A 372 6.96 -13.51 2.38
C ALA A 372 5.85 -13.97 3.35
N GLY A 373 4.60 -13.90 2.90
CA GLY A 373 3.45 -14.20 3.75
C GLY A 373 2.13 -13.89 3.06
N LYS A 374 1.30 -14.93 2.99
CA LYS A 374 -0.08 -15.04 2.44
C LYS A 374 -0.51 -13.92 1.47
N ALA A 375 -0.05 -14.04 0.22
CA ALA A 375 -0.87 -13.59 -0.91
C ALA A 375 -2.27 -14.22 -0.81
N LEU A 376 -3.26 -13.68 -1.54
CA LEU A 376 -4.63 -14.24 -1.57
C LEU A 376 -4.66 -15.76 -1.84
N GLU A 377 -3.65 -16.26 -2.56
CA GLU A 377 -3.39 -17.67 -2.88
C GLU A 377 -3.25 -18.62 -1.67
N GLY A 378 -3.04 -18.09 -0.45
CA GLY A 378 -2.88 -18.92 0.75
C GLY A 378 -4.19 -19.42 1.37
N ASN A 379 -5.36 -18.93 0.93
CA ASN A 379 -6.67 -19.27 1.51
C ASN A 379 -7.62 -19.87 0.48
N ASN A 380 -7.42 -21.16 0.19
CA ASN A 380 -8.25 -21.90 -0.78
C ASN A 380 -9.52 -22.50 -0.15
N ALA A 381 -9.92 -22.05 1.03
CA ALA A 381 -11.09 -22.60 1.72
C ALA A 381 -12.37 -22.39 0.89
N LEU A 382 -12.47 -21.24 0.22
CA LEU A 382 -13.65 -20.80 -0.53
C LEU A 382 -13.52 -21.04 -2.05
N GLY A 383 -12.31 -21.26 -2.55
CA GLY A 383 -12.04 -21.19 -3.99
C GLY A 383 -10.57 -21.00 -4.34
N GLU A 384 -10.30 -20.71 -5.61
CA GLU A 384 -8.97 -20.35 -6.10
C GLU A 384 -8.95 -18.90 -6.60
N TRP A 385 -8.14 -18.05 -5.97
CA TRP A 385 -7.96 -16.68 -6.42
C TRP A 385 -7.13 -16.65 -7.71
N ARG A 386 -7.58 -15.90 -8.71
CA ARG A 386 -6.82 -15.66 -9.92
C ARG A 386 -5.78 -14.57 -9.68
N SER A 387 -4.50 -14.93 -9.75
CA SER A 387 -3.34 -14.03 -9.58
C SER A 387 -3.22 -12.96 -10.68
N HIS A 388 -4.05 -13.02 -11.72
CA HIS A 388 -3.70 -12.51 -13.04
C HIS A 388 -3.83 -10.99 -13.26
N ASN A 389 -4.20 -10.17 -12.27
CA ASN A 389 -4.48 -8.74 -12.52
C ASN A 389 -4.21 -7.77 -11.36
N GLU A 390 -3.63 -8.21 -10.23
CA GLU A 390 -3.40 -7.32 -9.08
C GLU A 390 -2.51 -6.10 -9.43
N GLN A 391 -1.61 -6.24 -10.41
CA GLN A 391 -0.62 -5.20 -10.74
C GLN A 391 -1.06 -4.21 -11.83
N ARG A 392 -2.11 -4.49 -12.61
CA ARG A 392 -2.52 -3.60 -13.72
C ARG A 392 -3.09 -2.26 -13.26
N GLY A 393 -3.45 -2.13 -11.98
CA GLY A 393 -3.94 -0.88 -11.39
C GLY A 393 -2.85 0.05 -10.86
N PHE A 394 -1.60 -0.40 -10.72
CA PHE A 394 -0.53 0.35 -10.04
C PHE A 394 0.53 0.90 -11.00
N THR A 395 0.10 1.68 -11.99
CA THR A 395 0.92 1.98 -13.17
C THR A 395 1.45 3.42 -13.22
N THR A 396 1.57 4.10 -12.09
CA THR A 396 1.90 5.55 -12.02
C THR A 396 3.38 5.89 -12.06
N TYR A 397 4.26 4.91 -11.84
CA TYR A 397 5.70 5.08 -11.89
C TYR A 397 6.27 4.50 -13.19
N ALA A 398 7.45 5.00 -13.62
CA ALA A 398 8.10 4.50 -14.83
C ALA A 398 8.71 3.11 -14.62
N LEU A 399 9.16 2.82 -13.40
CA LEU A 399 9.64 1.53 -12.95
C LEU A 399 9.14 1.29 -11.52
N THR A 400 8.53 0.16 -11.27
CA THR A 400 8.18 -0.33 -9.94
C THR A 400 8.89 -1.65 -9.72
N LEU A 401 9.63 -1.78 -8.63
CA LEU A 401 10.26 -3.01 -8.21
C LEU A 401 9.53 -3.51 -6.95
N GLN A 402 8.68 -4.52 -7.11
CA GLN A 402 8.03 -5.18 -5.99
C GLN A 402 8.91 -6.36 -5.54
N CYS A 403 9.46 -6.28 -4.34
CA CYS A 403 10.35 -7.27 -3.75
C CYS A 403 9.61 -8.03 -2.63
N VAL A 404 9.34 -9.30 -2.87
CA VAL A 404 8.85 -10.24 -1.85
C VAL A 404 10.05 -10.88 -1.16
N LEU A 405 10.19 -10.61 0.13
CA LEU A 405 11.34 -10.95 0.94
C LEU A 405 11.10 -12.29 1.66
N ALA A 406 11.75 -13.35 1.20
CA ALA A 406 11.56 -14.72 1.71
C ALA A 406 12.88 -15.33 2.23
N ALA A 407 12.79 -16.48 2.91
CA ALA A 407 13.98 -17.20 3.38
C ALA A 407 14.76 -17.83 2.21
N GLU A 408 14.04 -18.25 1.18
CA GLU A 408 14.55 -18.83 -0.06
C GLU A 408 15.15 -17.81 -1.03
N GLY A 409 15.06 -16.51 -0.71
CA GLY A 409 15.58 -15.40 -1.51
C GLY A 409 14.60 -14.25 -1.67
N VAL A 410 14.82 -13.44 -2.70
CA VAL A 410 13.98 -12.27 -3.01
C VAL A 410 13.32 -12.49 -4.36
N HIS A 411 11.99 -12.56 -4.39
CA HIS A 411 11.25 -12.55 -5.64
C HIS A 411 10.98 -11.10 -6.03
N ILE A 412 11.36 -10.72 -7.25
CA ILE A 412 11.22 -9.35 -7.75
C ILE A 412 10.29 -9.36 -8.94
N THR A 413 9.20 -8.60 -8.85
CA THR A 413 8.34 -8.27 -9.98
C THR A 413 8.62 -6.83 -10.40
N ALA A 414 9.19 -6.65 -11.58
CA ALA A 414 9.46 -5.35 -12.16
C ALA A 414 8.36 -4.96 -13.15
N SER A 415 7.58 -3.94 -12.82
CA SER A 415 6.59 -3.35 -13.72
C SER A 415 7.12 -2.02 -14.27
N PHE A 416 7.06 -1.80 -15.58
CA PHE A 416 7.67 -0.62 -16.20
C PHE A 416 7.01 -0.21 -17.51
N ASP A 417 7.26 1.04 -17.89
CA ASP A 417 6.81 1.60 -19.17
C ASP A 417 7.86 1.33 -20.25
N PRO A 418 7.57 0.48 -21.26
CA PRO A 418 8.52 0.14 -22.31
C PRO A 418 8.87 1.33 -23.22
N ARG A 419 8.10 2.44 -23.15
CA ARG A 419 8.42 3.69 -23.84
C ARG A 419 9.50 4.49 -23.09
N VAL A 420 9.74 4.17 -21.82
CA VAL A 420 10.71 4.84 -20.93
C VAL A 420 11.96 4.00 -20.74
N VAL A 421 11.81 2.69 -20.51
CA VAL A 421 12.93 1.76 -20.29
C VAL A 421 12.72 0.48 -21.09
N GLU A 422 13.71 0.09 -21.88
CA GLU A 422 13.62 -1.10 -22.74
C GLU A 422 13.69 -2.39 -21.91
N ASN A 423 13.00 -3.46 -22.36
CA ASN A 423 12.94 -4.74 -21.67
C ASN A 423 14.31 -5.28 -21.24
N TRP A 424 15.29 -5.29 -22.15
CA TRP A 424 16.63 -5.82 -21.87
C TRP A 424 17.38 -4.98 -20.81
N VAL A 425 17.07 -3.69 -20.69
CA VAL A 425 17.64 -2.83 -19.64
C VAL A 425 17.11 -3.26 -18.30
N VAL A 426 15.81 -3.56 -18.20
CA VAL A 426 15.18 -4.05 -16.96
C VAL A 426 15.72 -5.43 -16.59
N GLU A 427 15.81 -6.38 -17.52
CA GLU A 427 16.40 -7.71 -17.28
C GLU A 427 17.84 -7.60 -16.76
N LYS A 428 18.65 -6.73 -17.39
CA LYS A 428 20.01 -6.46 -16.96
C LYS A 428 20.05 -5.82 -15.57
N THR A 429 19.16 -4.87 -15.30
CA THR A 429 19.04 -4.18 -14.00
C THR A 429 18.73 -5.19 -12.90
N LEU A 430 17.81 -6.14 -13.13
CA LEU A 430 17.46 -7.18 -12.16
C LEU A 430 18.62 -8.14 -11.90
N SER A 431 19.35 -8.53 -12.94
CA SER A 431 20.56 -9.35 -12.80
C SER A 431 21.67 -8.63 -12.02
N GLN A 432 21.85 -7.32 -12.26
CA GLN A 432 22.79 -6.50 -11.49
C GLN A 432 22.35 -6.32 -10.05
N LEU A 433 21.07 -6.09 -9.80
CA LEU A 433 20.50 -5.97 -8.46
C LEU A 433 20.75 -7.25 -7.66
N ASN A 434 20.52 -8.42 -8.25
CA ASN A 434 20.87 -9.70 -7.66
C ASN A 434 22.37 -9.80 -7.33
N SER A 435 23.23 -9.47 -8.28
CA SER A 435 24.69 -9.51 -8.07
C SER A 435 25.14 -8.61 -6.91
N VAL A 436 24.59 -7.40 -6.82
CA VAL A 436 24.91 -6.46 -5.72
C VAL A 436 24.35 -6.97 -4.40
N LEU A 437 23.12 -7.49 -4.37
CA LEU A 437 22.54 -8.11 -3.16
C LEU A 437 23.44 -9.22 -2.60
N GLN A 438 23.93 -10.11 -3.47
CA GLN A 438 24.84 -11.19 -3.07
C GLN A 438 26.18 -10.66 -2.53
N GLN A 439 26.73 -9.61 -3.15
CA GLN A 439 27.98 -8.97 -2.69
C GLN A 439 27.81 -8.26 -1.34
N LEU A 440 26.71 -7.53 -1.14
CA LEU A 440 26.42 -6.85 0.13
C LEU A 440 26.20 -7.85 1.26
N ALA A 441 25.50 -8.95 0.99
CA ALA A 441 25.26 -10.00 1.99
C ALA A 441 26.52 -10.81 2.33
N ALA A 442 27.48 -10.91 1.42
CA ALA A 442 28.76 -11.60 1.64
C ALA A 442 29.91 -10.67 2.09
N ALA A 443 29.63 -9.38 2.31
CA ALA A 443 30.65 -8.38 2.56
C ALA A 443 31.37 -8.58 3.90
N ASP A 444 32.70 -8.59 3.88
CA ASP A 444 33.51 -8.48 5.09
C ASP A 444 33.51 -7.04 5.64
N ALA A 445 33.77 -6.89 6.95
CA ALA A 445 33.67 -5.60 7.66
C ALA A 445 34.52 -4.46 7.07
N ASP A 446 35.67 -4.80 6.45
CA ASP A 446 36.61 -3.85 5.87
C ASP A 446 36.42 -3.63 4.36
N MET A 447 35.46 -4.34 3.72
CA MET A 447 35.16 -4.16 2.30
C MET A 447 34.61 -2.76 2.06
N LYS A 448 35.14 -2.08 1.03
CA LYS A 448 34.70 -0.75 0.60
C LYS A 448 33.85 -0.85 -0.66
#